data_AF-Q9S3M7-F1
#
_entry.id   AF-Q9S3M7-F1
#
_cell.length_a   1.000
_cell.length_b   1.000
_cell.length_c   1.000
_cell.angle_alpha   90.00
_cell.angle_beta   90.00
_cell.angle_gamma   90.00
#
_symmetry.space_group_name_H-M   'P 1'
#
loop_
_entity.id
_entity.type
_entity.pdbx_description
1 polymer ?
#
loop_
_entity_poly.entity_id
_entity_poly.type
_entity_poly.pdbx_seq_one_letter_code
_entity_poly.pdbx_strand_id
1 'polypeptide(L)'
;VDDTYGPRTVKLPAGHMVLYPGTSLHKVTPVTRGARISAFFWLQSLVREDSQRSLLLEMDVAIQRLNQDTPGHASIVQLTGVYHNLLRRWTDV
;
A
#
# COMPACT_ATOMS: atom_id res chain seq x y z
N VAL A 1 -10.36 11.96 2.70
CA VAL A 1 -9.74 11.60 1.42
C VAL A 1 -10.85 11.06 0.54
N ASP A 2 -10.96 11.53 -0.68
CA ASP A 2 -11.85 10.98 -1.70
C ASP A 2 -10.98 10.12 -2.62
N ASP A 3 -11.12 8.81 -2.47
CA ASP A 3 -10.38 7.80 -3.23
C ASP A 3 -11.34 6.98 -4.09
N THR A 4 -10.82 5.95 -4.77
CA THR A 4 -11.59 5.06 -5.64
C THR A 4 -12.73 4.32 -4.92
N TYR A 5 -12.78 4.38 -3.59
CA TYR A 5 -13.79 3.78 -2.71
C TYR A 5 -14.65 4.82 -1.97
N GLY A 6 -14.57 6.09 -2.39
CA GLY A 6 -15.37 7.20 -1.86
C GLY A 6 -14.74 7.94 -0.67
N PRO A 7 -15.48 8.90 -0.08
CA PRO A 7 -14.95 9.76 0.96
C PRO A 7 -14.71 9.00 2.28
N ARG A 8 -13.45 8.98 2.72
CA ARG A 8 -13.01 8.41 4.01
C ARG A 8 -12.46 9.49 4.95
N THR A 9 -12.89 9.45 6.21
CA THR A 9 -12.34 10.28 7.29
C THR A 9 -11.29 9.47 8.05
N VAL A 10 -10.09 10.03 8.24
CA VAL A 10 -8.97 9.33 8.87
C VAL A 10 -8.37 10.18 10.01
N LYS A 11 -8.31 9.60 11.22
CA LYS A 11 -7.59 10.16 12.37
C LYS A 11 -6.96 9.03 13.17
N LEU A 12 -5.70 8.73 12.86
CA LEU A 12 -4.95 7.66 13.51
C LEU A 12 -4.25 8.12 14.79
N PRO A 13 -3.92 7.20 15.72
CA PRO A 13 -3.08 7.49 16.89
C PRO A 13 -1.67 7.97 16.49
N ALA A 14 -0.95 8.57 17.43
CA ALA A 14 0.46 8.96 17.20
C ALA A 14 1.29 7.73 16.79
N GLY A 15 2.26 7.94 15.89
CA GLY A 15 3.12 6.87 15.36
C GLY A 15 2.51 6.03 14.23
N HIS A 16 1.22 6.19 13.92
CA HIS A 16 0.59 5.48 12.80
C HIS A 16 0.65 6.30 11.51
N MET A 17 0.54 5.62 10.37
CA MET A 17 0.60 6.23 9.03
C MET A 17 -0.64 5.86 8.21
N VAL A 18 -1.06 6.78 7.34
CA VAL A 18 -1.99 6.51 6.24
C VAL A 18 -1.24 6.74 4.92
N LEU A 19 -1.35 5.77 4.01
CA LEU A 19 -0.86 5.88 2.64
C LEU A 19 -2.07 5.89 1.71
N TYR A 20 -2.08 6.81 0.74
CA TYR A 20 -3.14 6.95 -0.25
C TYR A 20 -2.57 7.47 -1.58
N PRO A 21 -3.25 7.24 -2.71
CA PRO A 21 -2.78 7.71 -4.02
C PRO A 21 -2.62 9.23 -4.04
N GLY A 22 -1.53 9.71 -4.64
CA GLY A 22 -1.32 11.15 -4.83
C GLY A 22 -2.38 11.84 -5.70
N THR A 23 -3.18 11.06 -6.43
CA THR A 23 -4.31 11.52 -7.25
C THR A 23 -5.60 11.72 -6.46
N SER A 24 -5.68 11.28 -5.20
CA SER A 24 -6.88 11.42 -4.38
C SER A 24 -7.12 12.87 -3.97
N LEU A 25 -8.35 13.36 -4.19
CA LEU A 25 -8.78 14.64 -3.65
C LEU A 25 -8.83 14.55 -2.12
N HIS A 26 -8.22 15.48 -1.40
CA HIS A 26 -8.21 15.42 0.06
C HIS A 26 -8.22 16.80 0.70
N LYS A 27 -8.71 16.84 1.93
CA LYS A 27 -8.67 18.02 2.80
C LYS A 27 -8.48 17.59 4.25
N VAL A 28 -7.82 18.45 5.03
CA VAL A 28 -7.76 18.33 6.49
C VAL A 28 -8.83 19.28 7.05
N THR A 29 -9.73 18.75 7.90
CA THR A 29 -10.74 19.59 8.56
C THR A 29 -10.08 20.48 9.63
N PRO A 30 -10.62 21.68 9.93
CA PRO A 30 -10.07 22.56 10.94
C PRO A 30 -9.93 21.89 12.32
N VAL A 31 -8.80 22.14 12.98
CA VAL A 31 -8.59 21.74 14.38
C VAL A 31 -9.26 22.78 15.28
N THR A 32 -10.34 22.41 15.97
CA THR A 32 -11.13 23.34 16.79
C THR A 32 -10.54 23.61 18.18
N ARG A 33 -9.63 22.74 18.66
CA ARG A 33 -8.92 22.90 19.94
C ARG A 33 -7.59 22.13 19.93
N GLY A 34 -6.54 22.73 20.49
CA GLY A 34 -5.20 22.14 20.54
C GLY A 34 -4.47 22.25 19.20
N ALA A 35 -3.54 21.32 18.93
CA ALA A 35 -2.78 21.26 17.68
C ALA A 35 -2.71 19.82 17.14
N ARG A 36 -2.61 19.69 15.81
CA ARG A 36 -2.33 18.42 15.14
C ARG A 36 -0.98 18.53 14.43
N ILE A 37 0.05 17.93 15.03
CA ILE A 37 1.39 17.85 14.46
C ILE A 37 1.52 16.53 13.70
N SER A 38 2.03 16.58 12.47
CA SER A 38 2.22 15.42 11.60
C SER A 38 3.36 15.64 10.63
N ALA A 39 4.03 14.56 10.22
CA ALA A 39 4.87 14.55 9.03
C ALA A 39 4.01 14.15 7.81
N PHE A 40 4.26 14.78 6.66
CA PHE A 40 3.68 14.40 5.37
C PHE A 40 4.76 14.50 4.30
N PHE A 41 4.71 13.60 3.33
CA PHE A 41 5.66 13.56 2.23
C PHE A 41 5.06 12.77 1.06
N TRP A 42 5.74 12.82 -0.07
CA TRP A 42 5.45 12.00 -1.24
C TRP A 42 6.59 11.00 -1.44
N LEU A 43 6.25 9.87 -2.06
CA LEU A 43 7.20 8.84 -2.45
C LEU A 43 6.93 8.45 -3.90
N GLN A 44 7.99 8.21 -4.65
CA GLN A 44 7.89 7.61 -5.98
C GLN A 44 7.90 6.09 -5.80
N SER A 45 6.83 5.44 -6.25
CA SER A 45 6.77 3.97 -6.30
C SER A 45 7.64 3.47 -7.46
N LEU A 46 8.30 2.32 -7.26
CA LEU A 46 8.94 1.54 -8.32
C LEU A 46 7.93 1.13 -9.41
N VAL A 47 6.70 0.81 -9.01
CA VAL A 47 5.61 0.44 -9.90
C VAL A 47 4.68 1.64 -10.07
N ARG A 48 4.64 2.19 -11.29
CA ARG A 48 3.91 3.43 -11.61
C ARG A 48 2.39 3.28 -11.50
N GLU A 49 1.84 2.20 -12.06
CA GLU A 49 0.40 1.98 -12.12
C GLU A 49 -0.15 1.49 -10.77
N ASP A 50 -1.23 2.12 -10.29
CA ASP A 50 -1.86 1.79 -9.00
C ASP A 50 -2.48 0.40 -8.95
N SER A 51 -3.11 -0.03 -10.06
CA SER A 51 -3.71 -1.36 -10.21
C SER A 51 -2.64 -2.47 -10.08
N GLN A 52 -1.50 -2.31 -10.76
CA GLN A 52 -0.37 -3.24 -10.74
C GLN A 52 0.23 -3.33 -9.34
N ARG A 53 0.42 -2.19 -8.67
CA ARG A 53 0.93 -2.14 -7.29
C ARG A 53 -0.03 -2.82 -6.31
N SER A 54 -1.34 -2.62 -6.48
CA SER A 54 -2.36 -3.28 -5.65
C SER A 54 -2.36 -4.80 -5.86
N LEU A 55 -2.29 -5.27 -7.10
CA LEU A 55 -2.19 -6.70 -7.41
C LEU A 55 -0.92 -7.34 -6.81
N LEU A 56 0.23 -6.65 -6.89
CA LEU A 56 1.46 -7.13 -6.26
C LEU A 56 1.31 -7.23 -4.74
N LEU A 57 0.73 -6.22 -4.09
CA LEU A 57 0.50 -6.25 -2.64
C LEU A 57 -0.42 -7.41 -2.23
N GLU A 58 -1.53 -7.61 -2.94
CA GLU A 58 -2.44 -8.73 -2.68
C GLU A 58 -1.74 -10.09 -2.84
N MET A 59 -0.96 -10.26 -3.90
CA MET A 59 -0.19 -11.47 -4.15
C MET A 59 0.84 -11.73 -3.05
N ASP A 60 1.58 -10.71 -2.61
CA ASP A 60 2.58 -10.84 -1.55
C ASP A 60 1.94 -11.21 -0.21
N VAL A 61 0.84 -10.54 0.17
CA VAL A 61 0.08 -10.89 1.38
C VAL A 61 -0.43 -12.33 1.32
N ALA A 62 -0.90 -12.80 0.16
CA ALA A 62 -1.32 -14.19 -0.02
C ALA A 62 -0.15 -15.17 0.12
N ILE A 63 1.02 -14.87 -0.45
CA ILE A 63 2.24 -15.68 -0.31
C ILE A 63 2.66 -15.75 1.16
N GLN A 64 2.68 -14.62 1.87
CA GLN A 64 3.05 -14.57 3.29
C GLN A 64 2.12 -15.43 4.15
N ARG A 65 0.80 -15.37 3.92
CA ARG A 65 -0.18 -16.23 4.61
C ARG A 65 0.05 -17.70 4.31
N LEU A 66 0.19 -18.07 3.03
CA LEU A 66 0.48 -19.45 2.63
C LEU A 66 1.78 -19.98 3.25
N ASN A 67 2.79 -19.13 3.39
CA ASN A 67 4.04 -19.51 4.04
C ASN A 67 3.90 -19.74 5.55
N GLN A 68 2.96 -19.06 6.22
CA GLN A 68 2.61 -19.33 7.61
C GLN A 68 1.79 -20.62 7.74
N ASP A 69 0.82 -20.83 6.84
CA ASP A 69 -0.11 -21.96 6.90
C ASP A 69 0.51 -23.28 6.43
N THR A 70 1.41 -23.24 5.44
CA THR A 70 2.08 -24.43 4.88
C THR A 70 3.58 -24.20 4.70
N PRO A 71 4.35 -24.10 5.80
CA PRO A 71 5.77 -23.79 5.74
C PRO A 71 6.55 -24.79 4.87
N GLY A 72 7.38 -24.27 3.97
CA GLY A 72 8.26 -25.09 3.13
C GLY A 72 7.61 -25.77 1.92
N HIS A 73 6.32 -25.52 1.64
CA HIS A 73 5.69 -26.05 0.43
C HIS A 73 6.36 -25.47 -0.84
N ALA A 74 6.74 -26.34 -1.79
CA ALA A 74 7.51 -25.94 -2.97
C ALA A 74 6.83 -24.84 -3.81
N SER A 75 5.49 -24.81 -3.86
CA SER A 75 4.73 -23.78 -4.57
C SER A 75 4.95 -22.37 -4.03
N ILE A 76 5.36 -22.19 -2.77
CA ILE A 76 5.67 -20.86 -2.21
C ILE A 76 6.85 -20.24 -2.95
N VAL A 77 7.89 -21.02 -3.23
CA VAL A 77 9.06 -20.58 -4.01
C VAL A 77 8.64 -20.21 -5.42
N GLN A 78 7.79 -21.02 -6.05
CA GLN A 78 7.27 -20.75 -7.38
C GLN A 78 6.47 -19.44 -7.43
N LEU A 79 5.53 -19.24 -6.51
CA LEU A 79 4.70 -18.02 -6.43
C LEU A 79 5.57 -16.78 -6.15
N THR A 80 6.54 -16.90 -5.24
CA THR A 80 7.52 -15.85 -4.96
C THR A 80 8.32 -15.50 -6.22
N GLY A 81 8.71 -16.50 -7.02
CA GLY A 81 9.36 -16.29 -8.32
C GLY A 81 8.46 -15.53 -9.31
N VAL A 82 7.17 -15.86 -9.38
CA VAL A 82 6.20 -15.14 -10.22
C VAL A 82 6.02 -13.69 -9.76
N TYR A 83 5.90 -13.44 -8.45
CA TYR A 83 5.84 -12.09 -7.88
C TYR A 83 7.03 -11.24 -8.33
N HIS A 84 8.26 -11.76 -8.17
CA HIS A 84 9.47 -11.02 -8.57
C HIS A 84 9.57 -10.83 -10.09
N ASN A 85 9.05 -11.77 -10.90
CA ASN A 85 8.98 -11.60 -12.35
C ASN A 85 8.03 -10.47 -12.73
N LEU A 86 6.86 -10.36 -12.08
CA LEU A 86 5.92 -9.26 -12.30
C LEU A 86 6.50 -7.93 -11.84
N LEU A 87 7.10 -7.89 -10.65
CA LEU A 87 7.78 -6.70 -10.14
C LEU A 87 8.83 -6.20 -11.13
N ARG A 88 9.71 -7.08 -11.64
CA ARG A 88 10.71 -6.71 -12.66
C ARG A 88 10.09 -6.19 -13.96
N ARG A 89 8.92 -6.70 -14.37
CA ARG A 89 8.24 -6.27 -15.59
C ARG A 89 7.54 -4.92 -15.44
N TRP A 90 7.06 -4.60 -14.24
CA TRP A 90 6.24 -3.43 -13.96
C TRP A 90 7.00 -2.29 -13.28
N THR A 91 8.26 -2.53 -12.93
CA THR A 91 9.11 -1.49 -12.38
C THR A 91 9.60 -0.56 -13.48
N ASP A 92 9.43 0.74 -13.29
CA ASP A 92 10.13 1.79 -14.03
C ASP A 92 11.34 2.25 -13.18
N VAL A 93 12.56 1.88 -13.57
CA VAL A 93 13.83 2.36 -12.96
C VAL A 93 14.53 3.32 -13.91
#